data_AF-A0A0N0D214-F1
#
_entry.id   AF-A0A0N0D214-F1
#
_cell.length_a   1.000
_cell.length_b   1.000
_cell.length_c   1.000
_cell.angle_alpha   90.00
_cell.angle_beta   90.00
_cell.angle_gamma   90.00
#
_symmetry.space_group_name_H-M   'P 1'
#
loop_
_entity.id
_entity.type
_entity.pdbx_description
1 polymer ?
#
loop_
_entity_poly.entity_id
_entity_poly.type
_entity_poly.pdbx_seq_one_letter_code
_entity_poly.pdbx_strand_id
1 'polypeptide(L)'
;GTLNIIQCTINNNSADYGGGGYNGSGCTLNITNCTISSNSTPGGTGYGFLYDDGNVNIINTTLYNNLEYSSIYRRNGTVIITNTLIAGAVNSSSNAGSINSGGYNIIGYNAGGTFNQSTGDIVGTIGSPASIGINTSLTNNGGPTNTYALLISSNGVDAGTSSGAPYRYRRNCTVIITNTLIAGAVNSSSNAGSINSGGYNIIGYNAGGTFNQSTGDIVGTIGSPASIGINTSLTNNGGPTNTYALLISSNGVDAGTSSGAPYRDQRGYLRSSIDRGAFEYNGTPSSAPTNINLSNNSVIEDSSTGTIVGTLSPTDSDSNETYTYVLVPGTGSTDNDSFYIDGNLLKTNAVFDYETKNSYSIRIWVDDGISTYEKQMTISVTEANETLFIIHPSSTQNQSQEVSIP
;
A
#
# COMPACT_ATOMS: atom_id res chain seq x y z
N GLY A 1 3.36 -13.24 -32.18
CA GLY A 1 4.22 -13.36 -30.98
C GLY A 1 3.36 -13.46 -29.73
N THR A 2 3.94 -13.83 -28.58
CA THR A 2 3.18 -14.00 -27.32
C THR A 2 3.64 -12.98 -26.29
N LEU A 3 2.72 -12.22 -25.71
CA LEU A 3 2.96 -11.32 -24.59
C LEU A 3 2.21 -11.82 -23.35
N ASN A 4 2.91 -11.95 -22.23
CA ASN A 4 2.34 -12.30 -20.94
C ASN A 4 2.42 -11.08 -20.00
N ILE A 5 1.28 -10.63 -19.50
CA ILE A 5 1.17 -9.55 -18.52
C ILE A 5 0.66 -10.17 -17.23
N ILE A 6 1.48 -10.12 -16.18
CA ILE A 6 1.23 -10.84 -14.93
C ILE A 6 1.42 -9.90 -13.76
N GLN A 7 0.40 -9.76 -12.90
CA GLN A 7 0.47 -8.93 -11.67
C GLN A 7 0.84 -7.47 -11.95
N CYS A 8 0.27 -6.91 -13.01
CA CYS A 8 0.50 -5.51 -13.39
C CYS A 8 -0.75 -4.66 -13.16
N THR A 9 -0.52 -3.36 -12.98
CA THR A 9 -1.57 -2.35 -13.09
C THR A 9 -1.34 -1.51 -14.34
N ILE A 10 -2.33 -1.49 -15.25
CA ILE A 10 -2.29 -0.71 -16.50
C ILE A 10 -3.38 0.34 -16.40
N ASN A 11 -2.99 1.58 -16.07
CA ASN A 11 -3.94 2.65 -15.80
C ASN A 11 -3.65 3.95 -16.56
N ASN A 12 -4.71 4.68 -16.90
CA ASN A 12 -4.66 6.01 -17.52
C ASN A 12 -3.83 6.08 -18.81
N ASN A 13 -3.80 4.99 -19.58
CA ASN A 13 -3.19 4.98 -20.91
C ASN A 13 -4.19 5.48 -21.95
N SER A 14 -3.66 6.07 -23.02
CA SER A 14 -4.43 6.69 -24.08
C SER A 14 -3.79 6.36 -25.42
N ALA A 15 -4.58 5.92 -26.39
CA ALA A 15 -4.12 5.61 -27.74
C ALA A 15 -5.25 5.79 -28.76
N ASP A 16 -4.90 5.88 -30.05
CA ASP A 16 -5.91 5.99 -31.12
C ASP A 16 -6.75 4.71 -31.27
N TYR A 17 -6.15 3.54 -30.99
CA TYR A 17 -6.82 2.24 -31.03
C TYR A 17 -6.42 1.38 -29.83
N GLY A 18 -7.38 1.09 -28.94
CA GLY A 18 -7.16 0.25 -27.76
C GLY A 18 -6.39 1.01 -26.68
N GLY A 19 -7.09 1.75 -25.83
CA GLY A 19 -6.48 2.69 -24.89
C GLY A 19 -5.43 2.08 -23.96
N GLY A 20 -5.56 0.80 -23.62
CA GLY A 20 -4.59 0.05 -22.82
C GLY A 20 -3.83 -1.04 -23.60
N GLY A 21 -4.07 -1.23 -24.90
CA GLY A 21 -3.32 -2.19 -25.73
C GLY A 21 -3.94 -2.52 -27.09
N TYR A 22 -3.07 -2.97 -28.01
CA TYR A 22 -3.41 -3.51 -29.33
C TYR A 22 -2.80 -4.90 -29.51
N ASN A 23 -3.62 -5.90 -29.87
CA ASN A 23 -3.16 -7.26 -30.17
C ASN A 23 -3.33 -7.56 -31.66
N GLY A 24 -2.22 -7.62 -32.39
CA GLY A 24 -2.22 -7.84 -33.83
C GLY A 24 -2.58 -9.28 -34.25
N SER A 25 -2.87 -9.46 -35.54
CA SER A 25 -3.19 -10.78 -36.10
C SER A 25 -2.03 -11.78 -35.92
N GLY A 26 -2.35 -13.01 -35.53
CA GLY A 26 -1.36 -14.06 -35.25
C GLY A 26 -0.59 -13.88 -33.92
N CYS A 27 -0.96 -12.91 -33.09
CA CYS A 27 -0.40 -12.72 -31.76
C CYS A 27 -1.29 -13.32 -30.67
N THR A 28 -0.69 -13.59 -29.51
CA THR A 28 -1.37 -14.05 -28.30
C THR A 28 -1.04 -13.13 -27.14
N LEU A 29 -2.07 -12.63 -26.46
CA LEU A 29 -1.97 -11.80 -25.27
C LEU A 29 -2.56 -12.55 -24.08
N ASN A 30 -1.73 -12.89 -23.10
CA ASN A 30 -2.17 -13.51 -21.87
C ASN A 30 -2.07 -12.49 -20.73
N ILE A 31 -3.17 -12.29 -20.01
CA ILE A 31 -3.29 -11.34 -18.91
C ILE A 31 -3.73 -12.11 -17.68
N THR A 32 -2.96 -11.99 -16.59
CA THR A 32 -3.23 -12.75 -15.38
C THR A 32 -2.98 -11.91 -14.14
N ASN A 33 -3.98 -11.80 -13.26
CA ASN A 33 -3.89 -11.07 -11.98
C ASN A 33 -3.62 -9.57 -12.14
N CYS A 34 -4.20 -8.94 -13.16
CA CYS A 34 -3.96 -7.53 -13.43
C CYS A 34 -5.11 -6.64 -12.97
N THR A 35 -4.81 -5.35 -12.76
CA THR A 35 -5.82 -4.30 -12.70
C THR A 35 -5.65 -3.40 -13.91
N ILE A 36 -6.69 -3.25 -14.71
CA ILE A 36 -6.64 -2.49 -15.95
C ILE A 36 -7.76 -1.46 -15.92
N SER A 37 -7.41 -0.17 -15.87
CA SER A 37 -8.42 0.84 -15.56
C SER A 37 -8.20 2.21 -16.14
N SER A 38 -9.28 2.93 -16.40
CA SER A 38 -9.23 4.33 -16.86
C SER A 38 -8.40 4.54 -18.13
N ASN A 39 -8.21 3.49 -18.92
CA ASN A 39 -7.61 3.60 -20.24
C ASN A 39 -8.67 4.10 -21.24
N SER A 40 -8.26 4.89 -22.23
CA SER A 40 -9.17 5.62 -23.11
C SER A 40 -8.65 5.77 -24.54
N THR A 41 -9.54 6.13 -25.48
CA THR A 41 -9.18 6.34 -26.89
C THR A 41 -9.71 7.68 -27.41
N PRO A 42 -8.98 8.80 -27.25
CA PRO A 42 -9.50 10.11 -27.60
C PRO A 42 -9.91 10.19 -29.08
N GLY A 43 -11.19 10.46 -29.36
CA GLY A 43 -11.68 10.64 -30.74
C GLY A 43 -12.91 9.81 -31.12
N GLY A 44 -13.40 8.94 -30.22
CA GLY A 44 -14.71 8.31 -30.38
C GLY A 44 -14.79 7.22 -31.46
N THR A 45 -13.66 6.64 -31.84
CA THR A 45 -13.57 5.49 -32.77
C THR A 45 -12.84 4.29 -32.17
N GLY A 46 -12.30 4.40 -30.95
CA GLY A 46 -11.52 3.36 -30.29
C GLY A 46 -12.26 2.62 -29.16
N TYR A 47 -11.54 1.76 -28.46
CA TYR A 47 -12.06 0.91 -27.37
C TYR A 47 -11.20 1.10 -26.13
N GLY A 48 -11.85 1.22 -24.96
CA GLY A 48 -11.18 1.71 -23.76
C GLY A 48 -9.96 0.93 -23.31
N PHE A 49 -9.99 -0.41 -23.38
CA PHE A 49 -8.82 -1.21 -23.03
C PHE A 49 -8.16 -1.87 -24.23
N LEU A 50 -8.78 -2.85 -24.90
CA LEU A 50 -8.09 -3.67 -25.89
C LEU A 50 -8.75 -3.66 -27.26
N TYR A 51 -7.95 -3.39 -28.30
CA TYR A 51 -8.26 -3.70 -29.70
C TYR A 51 -7.61 -5.03 -30.09
N ASP A 52 -8.42 -6.05 -30.40
CA ASP A 52 -7.94 -7.41 -30.65
C ASP A 52 -8.21 -7.91 -32.08
N ASP A 53 -7.13 -8.36 -32.74
CA ASP A 53 -7.11 -9.11 -33.99
C ASP A 53 -6.48 -10.52 -33.83
N GLY A 54 -6.05 -10.87 -32.62
CA GLY A 54 -5.34 -12.11 -32.28
C GLY A 54 -6.04 -12.90 -31.18
N ASN A 55 -5.28 -13.68 -30.41
CA ASN A 55 -5.84 -14.48 -29.32
C ASN A 55 -5.59 -13.79 -27.98
N VAL A 56 -6.58 -13.75 -27.10
CA VAL A 56 -6.53 -13.10 -25.80
C VAL A 56 -7.05 -14.05 -24.73
N ASN A 57 -6.26 -14.25 -23.68
CA ASN A 57 -6.67 -14.99 -22.49
C ASN A 57 -6.57 -14.08 -21.27
N ILE A 58 -7.68 -13.83 -20.58
CA ILE A 58 -7.73 -12.99 -19.37
C ILE A 58 -8.18 -13.83 -18.19
N ILE A 59 -7.39 -13.82 -17.12
CA ILE A 59 -7.63 -14.63 -15.93
C ILE A 59 -7.44 -13.77 -14.68
N ASN A 60 -8.39 -13.81 -13.73
CA ASN A 60 -8.33 -13.09 -12.45
C ASN A 60 -8.01 -11.60 -12.56
N THR A 61 -8.61 -10.93 -13.54
CA THR A 61 -8.28 -9.53 -13.83
C THR A 61 -9.49 -8.64 -13.54
N THR A 62 -9.22 -7.43 -13.08
CA THR A 62 -10.23 -6.37 -12.94
C THR A 62 -10.08 -5.37 -14.06
N LEU A 63 -11.12 -5.20 -14.87
CA LEU A 63 -11.23 -4.15 -15.89
C LEU A 63 -12.24 -3.13 -15.40
N TYR A 64 -11.82 -1.90 -15.12
CA TYR A 64 -12.70 -0.86 -14.58
C TYR A 64 -12.55 0.47 -15.30
N ASN A 65 -13.68 1.08 -15.67
CA ASN A 65 -13.71 2.43 -16.22
C ASN A 65 -12.79 2.62 -17.45
N ASN A 66 -12.59 1.57 -18.25
CA ASN A 66 -11.90 1.72 -19.53
C ASN A 66 -12.92 2.30 -20.53
N LEU A 67 -12.75 3.57 -20.86
CA LEU A 67 -13.77 4.43 -21.47
C LEU A 67 -13.83 4.26 -22.99
N GLU A 68 -15.04 4.44 -23.54
CA GLU A 68 -15.42 4.33 -24.96
C GLU A 68 -15.76 2.91 -25.47
N TYR A 69 -16.99 2.80 -26.01
CA TYR A 69 -17.66 1.64 -26.61
C TYR A 69 -17.72 0.34 -25.77
N SER A 70 -16.57 -0.24 -25.43
CA SER A 70 -16.47 -1.46 -24.62
C SER A 70 -15.06 -1.64 -24.08
N SER A 71 -14.92 -2.33 -22.95
CA SER A 71 -13.60 -2.64 -22.37
C SER A 71 -12.78 -3.57 -23.28
N ILE A 72 -13.41 -4.50 -23.98
CA ILE A 72 -12.73 -5.40 -24.92
C ILE A 72 -13.51 -5.38 -26.23
N TYR A 73 -12.81 -5.05 -27.31
CA TYR A 73 -13.33 -5.21 -28.66
C TYR A 73 -12.47 -6.18 -29.46
N ARG A 74 -13.15 -7.11 -30.12
CA ARG A 74 -12.52 -8.13 -30.92
C ARG A 74 -13.05 -8.09 -32.34
N ARG A 75 -12.12 -7.91 -33.28
CA ARG A 75 -12.35 -7.99 -34.72
C ARG A 75 -12.10 -9.39 -35.25
N ASN A 76 -11.01 -10.05 -34.85
CA ASN A 76 -10.61 -11.42 -35.25
C ASN A 76 -9.96 -12.19 -34.08
N GLY A 77 -9.73 -13.51 -34.25
CA GLY A 77 -8.95 -14.35 -33.30
C GLY A 77 -9.76 -15.09 -32.23
N THR A 78 -9.42 -15.09 -30.92
CA THR A 78 -10.24 -15.71 -29.83
C THR A 78 -10.07 -14.95 -28.52
N VAL A 79 -11.15 -14.52 -27.86
CA VAL A 79 -11.08 -13.99 -26.49
C VAL A 79 -11.67 -15.00 -25.52
N ILE A 80 -10.89 -15.40 -24.53
CA ILE A 80 -11.31 -16.23 -23.41
C ILE A 80 -11.11 -15.44 -22.12
N ILE A 81 -12.17 -15.32 -21.31
CA ILE A 81 -12.09 -14.71 -19.98
C ILE A 81 -12.52 -15.69 -18.90
N THR A 82 -11.78 -15.74 -17.79
CA THR A 82 -12.07 -16.62 -16.65
C THR A 82 -11.87 -15.86 -15.35
N ASN A 83 -12.79 -16.02 -14.40
CA ASN A 83 -12.67 -15.43 -13.07
C ASN A 83 -12.37 -13.92 -13.09
N THR A 84 -12.95 -13.20 -14.06
CA THR A 84 -12.59 -11.82 -14.40
C THR A 84 -13.78 -10.89 -14.16
N LEU A 85 -13.49 -9.73 -13.59
CA LEU A 85 -14.46 -8.67 -13.31
C LEU A 85 -14.30 -7.58 -14.36
N ILE A 86 -15.37 -7.26 -15.09
CA ILE A 86 -15.43 -6.20 -16.09
C ILE A 86 -16.55 -5.25 -15.71
N ALA A 87 -16.17 -4.14 -15.09
CA ALA A 87 -17.07 -3.08 -14.68
C ALA A 87 -17.30 -2.09 -15.83
N GLY A 88 -18.18 -2.51 -16.75
CA GLY A 88 -18.55 -1.81 -17.96
C GLY A 88 -19.15 -2.75 -18.99
N ALA A 89 -19.17 -2.29 -20.25
CA ALA A 89 -19.59 -3.10 -21.39
C ALA A 89 -18.49 -4.05 -21.86
N VAL A 90 -18.88 -5.28 -22.22
CA VAL A 90 -18.15 -6.10 -23.20
C VAL A 90 -18.89 -6.06 -24.54
N ASN A 91 -18.13 -6.18 -25.64
CA ASN A 91 -18.61 -6.00 -27.01
C ASN A 91 -19.25 -4.61 -27.27
N SER A 92 -19.21 -4.12 -28.50
CA SER A 92 -19.69 -2.75 -28.80
C SER A 92 -20.53 -2.62 -30.05
N SER A 93 -20.76 -3.72 -30.79
CA SER A 93 -21.70 -3.76 -31.91
C SER A 93 -22.16 -5.19 -32.17
N SER A 94 -23.22 -5.36 -32.97
CA SER A 94 -23.70 -6.67 -33.43
C SER A 94 -22.66 -7.45 -34.25
N ASN A 95 -21.62 -6.77 -34.76
CA ASN A 95 -20.54 -7.36 -35.55
C ASN A 95 -19.30 -7.69 -34.71
N ALA A 96 -19.32 -7.41 -33.41
CA ALA A 96 -18.28 -7.88 -32.50
C ALA A 96 -18.33 -9.42 -32.44
N GLY A 97 -17.17 -10.08 -32.55
CA GLY A 97 -17.09 -11.54 -32.47
C GLY A 97 -17.49 -12.10 -31.09
N SER A 98 -17.38 -13.41 -30.90
CA SER A 98 -17.71 -14.02 -29.61
C SER A 98 -16.62 -13.83 -28.57
N ILE A 99 -17.02 -13.50 -27.34
CA ILE A 99 -16.21 -13.66 -26.14
C ILE A 99 -16.64 -14.96 -25.48
N ASN A 100 -15.67 -15.85 -25.24
CA ASN A 100 -15.92 -17.14 -24.61
C ASN A 100 -15.58 -17.07 -23.12
N SER A 101 -16.50 -17.52 -22.28
CA SER A 101 -16.26 -17.61 -20.85
C SER A 101 -15.66 -18.96 -20.46
N GLY A 102 -14.58 -18.93 -19.68
CA GLY A 102 -14.11 -20.08 -18.90
C GLY A 102 -14.84 -20.26 -17.56
N GLY A 103 -15.78 -19.36 -17.24
CA GLY A 103 -16.62 -19.36 -16.02
C GLY A 103 -16.22 -18.31 -14.98
N TYR A 104 -17.16 -18.05 -14.07
CA TYR A 104 -17.00 -17.20 -12.88
C TYR A 104 -16.63 -15.73 -13.17
N ASN A 105 -17.08 -15.18 -14.30
CA ASN A 105 -16.86 -13.78 -14.65
C ASN A 105 -18.02 -12.90 -14.17
N ILE A 106 -17.73 -11.64 -13.86
CA ILE A 106 -18.76 -10.63 -13.57
C ILE A 106 -18.64 -9.52 -14.61
N ILE A 107 -19.68 -9.38 -15.42
CA ILE A 107 -19.72 -8.44 -16.53
C ILE A 107 -20.84 -7.45 -16.28
N GLY A 108 -20.48 -6.16 -16.24
CA GLY A 108 -21.44 -5.06 -16.10
C GLY A 108 -22.60 -5.22 -17.08
N TYR A 109 -22.32 -5.29 -18.37
CA TYR A 109 -23.31 -5.73 -19.36
C TYR A 109 -22.65 -6.12 -20.70
N ASN A 110 -23.38 -6.85 -21.54
CA ASN A 110 -22.99 -7.08 -22.92
C ASN A 110 -23.66 -6.04 -23.85
N ALA A 111 -22.88 -5.19 -24.53
CA ALA A 111 -23.42 -4.12 -25.38
C ALA A 111 -23.58 -4.51 -26.87
N GLY A 112 -23.26 -5.76 -27.23
CA GLY A 112 -23.39 -6.29 -28.60
C GLY A 112 -22.79 -7.70 -28.74
N GLY A 113 -22.71 -8.24 -29.96
CA GLY A 113 -22.06 -9.54 -30.23
C GLY A 113 -22.59 -10.72 -29.41
N THR A 114 -21.77 -11.78 -29.29
CA THR A 114 -22.10 -12.98 -28.50
C THR A 114 -21.18 -13.10 -27.29
N PHE A 115 -21.75 -13.27 -26.10
CA PHE A 115 -21.02 -13.70 -24.92
C PHE A 115 -21.44 -15.13 -24.57
N ASN A 116 -20.54 -16.08 -24.79
CA ASN A 116 -20.80 -17.49 -24.50
C ASN A 116 -20.57 -17.74 -23.01
N GLN A 117 -21.63 -17.57 -22.22
CA GLN A 117 -21.62 -17.78 -20.78
C GLN A 117 -21.26 -19.23 -20.43
N SER A 118 -20.59 -19.38 -19.29
CA SER A 118 -20.26 -20.64 -18.65
C SER A 118 -20.71 -20.59 -17.19
N THR A 119 -20.44 -21.66 -16.44
CA THR A 119 -20.83 -21.78 -15.04
C THR A 119 -20.27 -20.64 -14.19
N GLY A 120 -21.12 -20.07 -13.32
CA GLY A 120 -20.73 -19.04 -12.36
C GLY A 120 -20.65 -17.62 -12.94
N ASP A 121 -20.91 -17.41 -14.23
CA ASP A 121 -20.94 -16.07 -14.80
C ASP A 121 -22.14 -15.26 -14.31
N ILE A 122 -21.90 -13.97 -14.08
CA ILE A 122 -22.92 -12.95 -13.82
C ILE A 122 -22.79 -11.90 -14.92
N VAL A 123 -23.78 -11.82 -15.81
CA VAL A 123 -23.77 -10.86 -16.92
C VAL A 123 -25.02 -9.99 -16.83
N GLY A 124 -24.83 -8.68 -16.65
CA GLY A 124 -25.93 -7.73 -16.66
C GLY A 124 -26.44 -7.41 -18.07
N THR A 125 -27.48 -6.59 -18.13
CA THR A 125 -28.06 -6.08 -19.37
C THR A 125 -27.86 -4.57 -19.47
N ILE A 126 -28.00 -3.99 -20.66
CA ILE A 126 -27.89 -2.52 -20.84
C ILE A 126 -28.88 -1.76 -19.92
N GLY A 127 -30.10 -2.27 -19.75
CA GLY A 127 -31.13 -1.66 -18.89
C GLY A 127 -31.01 -2.02 -17.41
N SER A 128 -30.18 -3.02 -17.06
CA SER A 128 -29.91 -3.44 -15.69
C SER A 128 -28.52 -4.04 -15.61
N PRO A 129 -27.46 -3.21 -15.53
CA PRO A 129 -26.11 -3.69 -15.41
C PRO A 129 -25.90 -4.50 -14.12
N ALA A 130 -25.04 -5.51 -14.17
CA ALA A 130 -24.67 -6.28 -13.00
C ALA A 130 -24.03 -5.33 -11.97
N SER A 131 -24.50 -5.41 -10.74
CA SER A 131 -23.86 -4.69 -9.64
C SER A 131 -22.48 -5.29 -9.42
N ILE A 132 -21.45 -4.54 -9.78
CA ILE A 132 -20.06 -4.92 -9.55
C ILE A 132 -19.71 -4.65 -8.08
N GLY A 133 -20.11 -3.49 -7.55
CA GLY A 133 -19.76 -3.06 -6.19
C GLY A 133 -18.26 -2.95 -5.94
N ILE A 134 -17.53 -2.16 -6.72
CA ILE A 134 -16.11 -1.87 -6.46
C ILE A 134 -15.93 -0.44 -5.98
N ASN A 135 -14.86 -0.19 -5.22
CA ASN A 135 -14.46 1.16 -4.85
C ASN A 135 -14.10 1.98 -6.10
N THR A 136 -14.15 3.30 -6.02
CA THR A 136 -13.90 4.20 -7.16
C THR A 136 -12.44 4.65 -7.27
N SER A 137 -11.63 4.40 -6.24
CA SER A 137 -10.23 4.80 -6.18
C SER A 137 -9.30 3.60 -6.34
N LEU A 138 -8.27 3.77 -7.17
CA LEU A 138 -7.17 2.82 -7.33
C LEU A 138 -6.18 3.02 -6.17
N THR A 139 -6.10 2.08 -5.25
CA THR A 139 -5.33 2.22 -4.00
C THR A 139 -4.45 1.02 -3.71
N ASN A 140 -3.46 1.18 -2.82
CA ASN A 140 -2.69 0.05 -2.32
C ASN A 140 -3.55 -0.76 -1.34
N ASN A 141 -3.98 -1.95 -1.75
CA ASN A 141 -4.77 -2.89 -0.93
C ASN A 141 -3.93 -4.09 -0.45
N GLY A 142 -2.62 -3.90 -0.25
CA GLY A 142 -1.71 -4.91 0.31
C GLY A 142 -1.10 -5.88 -0.70
N GLY A 143 -1.21 -5.58 -2.00
CA GLY A 143 -0.61 -6.35 -3.09
C GLY A 143 0.64 -5.69 -3.69
N PRO A 144 1.30 -6.34 -4.68
CA PRO A 144 2.44 -5.77 -5.38
C PRO A 144 2.09 -4.56 -6.27
N THR A 145 0.81 -4.35 -6.55
CA THR A 145 0.31 -3.20 -7.31
C THR A 145 -0.98 -2.66 -6.67
N ASN A 146 -1.32 -1.40 -7.00
CA ASN A 146 -2.59 -0.82 -6.61
C ASN A 146 -3.76 -1.54 -7.31
N THR A 147 -4.87 -1.70 -6.60
CA THR A 147 -6.08 -2.39 -7.07
C THR A 147 -7.35 -1.64 -6.66
N TYR A 148 -8.50 -2.06 -7.19
CA TYR A 148 -9.81 -1.62 -6.71
C TYR A 148 -10.37 -2.67 -5.74
N ALA A 149 -10.65 -2.27 -4.51
CA ALA A 149 -11.27 -3.15 -3.52
C ALA A 149 -12.74 -3.41 -3.88
N LEU A 150 -13.19 -4.64 -3.65
CA LEU A 150 -14.62 -4.97 -3.66
C LEU A 150 -15.29 -4.34 -2.42
N LEU A 151 -16.47 -3.77 -2.60
CA LEU A 151 -17.36 -3.42 -1.50
C LEU A 151 -17.94 -4.70 -0.90
N ILE A 152 -18.31 -4.68 0.37
CA ILE A 152 -18.92 -5.85 1.04
C ILE A 152 -20.22 -6.32 0.39
N SER A 153 -20.92 -5.43 -0.33
CA SER A 153 -22.13 -5.73 -1.10
C SER A 153 -21.86 -6.15 -2.54
N SER A 154 -20.60 -6.30 -2.94
CA SER A 154 -20.20 -6.69 -4.28
C SER A 154 -20.64 -8.12 -4.59
N ASN A 155 -21.18 -8.32 -5.79
CA ASN A 155 -21.38 -9.68 -6.32
C ASN A 155 -20.07 -10.42 -6.59
N GLY A 156 -18.91 -9.75 -6.51
CA GLY A 156 -17.59 -10.35 -6.64
C GLY A 156 -17.04 -10.98 -5.36
N VAL A 157 -17.67 -10.76 -4.20
CA VAL A 157 -17.24 -11.40 -2.95
C VAL A 157 -17.52 -12.89 -3.06
N ASP A 158 -16.46 -13.70 -2.98
CA ASP A 158 -16.49 -15.16 -3.03
C ASP A 158 -17.17 -15.79 -4.27
N ALA A 159 -17.36 -15.02 -5.34
CA ALA A 159 -18.01 -15.50 -6.57
C ALA A 159 -17.05 -16.20 -7.56
N GLY A 160 -15.76 -16.24 -7.24
CA GLY A 160 -14.74 -16.83 -8.09
C GLY A 160 -14.54 -18.34 -7.93
N THR A 161 -13.74 -18.93 -8.83
CA THR A 161 -13.27 -20.33 -8.70
C THR A 161 -11.80 -20.42 -8.32
N SER A 162 -11.43 -21.51 -7.63
CA SER A 162 -10.02 -21.80 -7.37
C SER A 162 -9.25 -22.31 -8.60
N SER A 163 -9.94 -22.63 -9.70
CA SER A 163 -9.29 -23.04 -10.95
C SER A 163 -8.75 -21.82 -11.69
N GLY A 164 -7.43 -21.72 -11.83
CA GLY A 164 -6.78 -20.59 -12.52
C GLY A 164 -6.54 -19.34 -11.68
N ALA A 165 -7.13 -19.24 -10.48
CA ALA A 165 -6.72 -18.26 -9.47
C ALA A 165 -5.26 -18.51 -9.04
N PRO A 166 -4.37 -17.50 -8.92
CA PRO A 166 -3.13 -17.68 -8.19
C PRO A 166 -3.53 -18.16 -6.80
N TYR A 167 -2.97 -19.28 -6.37
CA TYR A 167 -3.20 -19.83 -5.04
C TYR A 167 -2.82 -18.79 -3.98
N ARG A 168 -3.76 -17.92 -3.62
CA ARG A 168 -3.73 -17.07 -2.42
C ARG A 168 -4.83 -17.46 -1.43
N TYR A 169 -5.64 -18.48 -1.77
CA TYR A 169 -6.23 -19.30 -0.71
C TYR A 169 -5.08 -20.09 -0.11
N ARG A 170 -4.56 -19.58 1.01
CA ARG A 170 -3.56 -20.24 1.84
C ARG A 170 -4.18 -21.48 2.51
N ARG A 171 -4.56 -22.48 1.70
CA ARG A 171 -5.00 -23.81 2.20
C ARG A 171 -3.84 -24.38 3.00
N ASN A 172 -4.11 -24.88 4.21
CA ASN A 172 -3.11 -25.43 5.13
C ASN A 172 -2.02 -24.46 5.62
N CYS A 173 -2.21 -23.14 5.53
CA CYS A 173 -1.27 -22.25 6.20
C CYS A 173 -1.52 -22.21 7.70
N THR A 174 -0.43 -22.20 8.44
CA THR A 174 -0.45 -21.94 9.87
C THR A 174 -0.38 -20.43 10.10
N VAL A 175 -1.38 -19.87 10.76
CA VAL A 175 -1.34 -18.51 11.29
C VAL A 175 -1.03 -18.59 12.77
N ILE A 176 -0.06 -17.80 13.24
CA ILE A 176 0.21 -17.68 14.68
C ILE A 176 -0.46 -16.41 15.17
N ILE A 177 -1.27 -16.52 16.23
CA ILE A 177 -1.92 -15.36 16.87
C ILE A 177 -1.59 -15.32 18.36
N THR A 178 -1.36 -14.12 18.88
CA THR A 178 -1.15 -13.84 20.31
C THR A 178 -1.94 -12.58 20.65
N ASN A 179 -2.48 -12.47 21.87
CA ASN A 179 -3.24 -11.29 22.31
C ASN A 179 -4.38 -10.90 21.37
N THR A 180 -4.95 -11.84 20.63
CA THR A 180 -5.90 -11.54 19.55
C THR A 180 -7.33 -11.82 20.00
N LEU A 181 -8.25 -10.92 19.66
CA LEU A 181 -9.67 -11.06 19.91
C LEU A 181 -10.40 -11.25 18.57
N ILE A 182 -11.10 -12.38 18.43
CA ILE A 182 -11.95 -12.72 17.30
C ILE A 182 -13.37 -12.88 17.82
N ALA A 183 -14.25 -11.91 17.51
CA ALA A 183 -15.60 -11.90 18.05
C ALA A 183 -16.55 -12.95 17.46
N GLY A 184 -16.18 -13.55 16.33
CA GLY A 184 -16.97 -14.56 15.64
C GLY A 184 -16.36 -15.97 15.71
N ALA A 185 -16.68 -16.74 14.68
CA ALA A 185 -16.14 -18.07 14.48
C ALA A 185 -14.67 -18.03 14.04
N VAL A 186 -13.87 -18.99 14.50
CA VAL A 186 -12.73 -19.48 13.72
C VAL A 186 -13.11 -20.73 12.95
N ASN A 187 -12.70 -20.77 11.68
CA ASN A 187 -12.68 -21.93 10.77
C ASN A 187 -14.01 -22.69 10.60
N SER A 188 -14.71 -22.42 9.49
CA SER A 188 -16.01 -23.02 9.13
C SER A 188 -15.94 -24.14 8.08
N SER A 189 -14.75 -24.55 7.62
CA SER A 189 -14.62 -25.59 6.59
C SER A 189 -13.42 -26.51 6.80
N SER A 190 -13.55 -27.75 6.27
CA SER A 190 -12.56 -28.84 6.36
C SER A 190 -11.22 -28.59 5.65
N ASN A 191 -11.07 -27.45 4.96
CA ASN A 191 -9.85 -27.05 4.24
C ASN A 191 -9.21 -25.76 4.81
N ALA A 192 -9.65 -25.31 5.99
CA ALA A 192 -9.05 -24.17 6.67
C ALA A 192 -7.66 -24.56 7.22
N GLY A 193 -6.69 -23.67 7.06
CA GLY A 193 -5.38 -23.82 7.70
C GLY A 193 -5.47 -23.86 9.23
N SER A 194 -4.36 -24.20 9.90
CA SER A 194 -4.34 -24.21 11.37
C SER A 194 -4.13 -22.80 11.91
N ILE A 195 -4.78 -22.47 13.03
CA ILE A 195 -4.39 -21.33 13.83
C ILE A 195 -3.62 -21.87 15.03
N ASN A 196 -2.35 -21.52 15.13
CA ASN A 196 -1.50 -21.85 16.26
C ASN A 196 -1.52 -20.68 17.23
N SER A 197 -1.98 -20.90 18.45
CA SER A 197 -1.97 -19.86 19.45
C SER A 197 -0.57 -19.67 20.04
N GLY A 198 -0.09 -18.43 20.07
CA GLY A 198 1.00 -17.99 20.93
C GLY A 198 0.53 -17.62 22.35
N GLY A 199 -0.78 -17.70 22.62
CA GLY A 199 -1.41 -17.47 23.91
C GLY A 199 -2.25 -16.20 24.00
N TYR A 200 -3.08 -16.14 25.05
CA TYR A 200 -3.87 -14.97 25.45
C TYR A 200 -4.84 -14.46 24.36
N ASN A 201 -5.44 -15.34 23.58
CA ASN A 201 -6.45 -14.98 22.58
C ASN A 201 -7.88 -15.15 23.12
N ILE A 202 -8.85 -14.41 22.58
CA ILE A 202 -10.28 -14.67 22.78
C ILE A 202 -10.91 -15.00 21.45
N ILE A 203 -11.53 -16.17 21.37
CA ILE A 203 -12.25 -16.64 20.20
C ILE A 203 -13.72 -16.80 20.59
N GLY A 204 -14.59 -16.07 19.89
CA GLY A 204 -16.04 -16.11 20.07
C GLY A 204 -16.54 -17.55 20.06
N TYR A 205 -16.21 -18.33 19.03
CA TYR A 205 -16.37 -19.78 19.06
C TYR A 205 -15.53 -20.51 18.01
N ASN A 206 -15.23 -21.79 18.22
CA ASN A 206 -14.68 -22.65 17.19
C ASN A 206 -15.81 -23.34 16.40
N ALA A 207 -15.85 -23.14 15.08
CA ALA A 207 -16.87 -23.71 14.18
C ALA A 207 -16.41 -24.99 13.46
N GLY A 208 -15.45 -25.72 14.04
CA GLY A 208 -15.02 -27.03 13.57
C GLY A 208 -13.65 -27.07 12.89
N GLY A 209 -12.82 -26.03 13.03
CA GLY A 209 -11.44 -26.07 12.54
C GLY A 209 -10.38 -26.27 13.62
N THR A 210 -9.12 -26.24 13.17
CA THR A 210 -7.95 -26.49 14.03
C THR A 210 -7.47 -25.20 14.68
N PHE A 211 -7.74 -25.04 15.97
CA PHE A 211 -7.16 -24.01 16.83
C PHE A 211 -6.31 -24.67 17.91
N ASN A 212 -4.99 -24.60 17.76
CA ASN A 212 -4.04 -25.15 18.72
C ASN A 212 -3.90 -24.16 19.87
N GLN A 213 -4.75 -24.33 20.89
CA GLN A 213 -4.78 -23.48 22.08
C GLN A 213 -3.45 -23.47 22.82
N SER A 214 -3.14 -22.34 23.43
CA SER A 214 -2.01 -22.10 24.31
C SER A 214 -2.48 -21.41 25.59
N THR A 215 -1.55 -21.12 26.49
CA THR A 215 -1.83 -20.50 27.79
C THR A 215 -2.60 -19.19 27.63
N GLY A 216 -3.62 -18.99 28.47
CA GLY A 216 -4.40 -17.75 28.53
C GLY A 216 -5.48 -17.60 27.47
N ASP A 217 -5.63 -18.56 26.54
CA ASP A 217 -6.70 -18.53 25.55
C ASP A 217 -8.09 -18.74 26.17
N ILE A 218 -9.09 -18.07 25.60
CA ILE A 218 -10.52 -18.27 25.87
C ILE A 218 -11.19 -18.60 24.54
N VAL A 219 -11.81 -19.77 24.44
CA VAL A 219 -12.49 -20.21 23.22
C VAL A 219 -13.90 -20.67 23.54
N GLY A 220 -14.89 -20.00 22.96
CA GLY A 220 -16.29 -20.40 23.09
C GLY A 220 -16.65 -21.60 22.23
N THR A 221 -17.87 -22.09 22.42
CA THR A 221 -18.49 -23.12 21.59
C THR A 221 -19.65 -22.53 20.80
N ILE A 222 -20.12 -23.21 19.75
CA ILE A 222 -21.29 -22.75 18.98
C ILE A 222 -22.52 -22.54 19.88
N GLY A 223 -22.72 -23.40 20.89
CA GLY A 223 -23.85 -23.32 21.82
C GLY A 223 -23.61 -22.37 23.02
N SER A 224 -22.37 -21.95 23.24
CA SER A 224 -22.00 -21.01 24.30
C SER A 224 -20.75 -20.23 23.85
N PRO A 225 -20.93 -19.17 23.03
CA PRO A 225 -19.84 -18.33 22.59
C PRO A 225 -19.16 -17.65 23.78
N ALA A 226 -17.85 -17.40 23.66
CA ALA A 226 -17.09 -16.67 24.65
C ALA A 226 -17.68 -15.27 24.81
N SER A 227 -18.00 -14.89 26.04
CA SER A 227 -18.32 -13.50 26.33
C SER A 227 -17.08 -12.66 26.11
N ILE A 228 -17.15 -11.70 25.20
CA ILE A 228 -16.03 -10.81 24.91
C ILE A 228 -16.21 -9.48 25.62
N GLY A 229 -17.41 -8.91 25.60
CA GLY A 229 -17.69 -7.61 26.19
C GLY A 229 -17.08 -6.44 25.40
N ILE A 230 -17.39 -6.34 24.10
CA ILE A 230 -17.08 -5.17 23.27
C ILE A 230 -18.36 -4.40 22.94
N ASN A 231 -18.23 -3.15 22.50
CA ASN A 231 -19.36 -2.41 21.91
C ASN A 231 -19.92 -3.16 20.68
N THR A 232 -21.18 -2.87 20.32
CA THR A 232 -21.89 -3.61 19.26
C THR A 232 -21.67 -3.04 17.85
N SER A 233 -21.10 -1.84 17.75
CA SER A 233 -20.81 -1.17 16.49
C SER A 233 -19.40 -0.61 16.46
N LEU A 234 -18.76 -0.70 15.29
CA LEU A 234 -17.51 -0.03 15.02
C LEU A 234 -17.74 1.49 15.15
N THR A 235 -17.01 2.13 16.06
CA THR A 235 -17.27 3.51 16.48
C THR A 235 -15.96 4.30 16.54
N ASN A 236 -16.00 5.62 16.34
CA ASN A 236 -14.82 6.46 16.57
C ASN A 236 -14.56 6.57 18.08
N ASN A 237 -13.55 5.86 18.58
CA ASN A 237 -13.14 5.86 19.99
C ASN A 237 -11.84 6.65 20.22
N GLY A 238 -11.56 7.63 19.36
CA GLY A 238 -10.28 8.31 19.25
C GLY A 238 -9.31 7.52 18.38
N GLY A 239 -8.45 8.20 17.62
CA GLY A 239 -7.49 7.59 16.70
C GLY A 239 -7.88 7.65 15.21
N PRO A 240 -7.03 7.11 14.31
CA PRO A 240 -7.18 7.26 12.86
C PRO A 240 -8.25 6.35 12.24
N THR A 241 -8.77 5.37 12.99
CA THR A 241 -9.77 4.41 12.50
C THR A 241 -10.88 4.20 13.53
N ASN A 242 -12.08 3.79 13.07
CA ASN A 242 -13.13 3.34 13.98
C ASN A 242 -12.77 1.97 14.58
N THR A 243 -13.13 1.75 15.84
CA THR A 243 -12.70 0.57 16.61
C THR A 243 -13.85 -0.06 17.40
N TYR A 244 -13.68 -1.32 17.77
CA TYR A 244 -14.52 -1.95 18.79
C TYR A 244 -13.86 -1.73 20.15
N ALA A 245 -14.52 -0.99 21.04
CA ALA A 245 -14.02 -0.71 22.38
C ALA A 245 -14.33 -1.87 23.32
N LEU A 246 -13.36 -2.21 24.18
CA LEU A 246 -13.58 -3.12 25.31
C LEU A 246 -14.45 -2.41 26.36
N LEU A 247 -15.47 -3.12 26.84
CA LEU A 247 -16.31 -2.68 27.95
C LEU A 247 -15.62 -3.03 29.28
N ILE A 248 -16.00 -2.34 30.36
CA ILE A 248 -15.38 -2.52 31.69
C ILE A 248 -15.37 -3.97 32.22
N SER A 249 -16.32 -4.81 31.79
CA SER A 249 -16.43 -6.23 32.17
C SER A 249 -15.93 -7.18 31.08
N SER A 250 -15.21 -6.67 30.10
CA SER A 250 -14.66 -7.46 29.01
C SER A 250 -13.64 -8.46 29.52
N ASN A 251 -13.69 -9.68 28.98
CA ASN A 251 -12.65 -10.68 29.21
C ASN A 251 -11.32 -10.35 28.49
N GLY A 252 -11.29 -9.24 27.73
CA GLY A 252 -10.10 -8.72 27.07
C GLY A 252 -9.32 -7.71 27.90
N VAL A 253 -9.90 -7.14 28.95
CA VAL A 253 -9.28 -6.11 29.80
C VAL A 253 -8.23 -6.75 30.73
N ASP A 254 -7.03 -6.17 30.74
CA ASP A 254 -5.82 -6.58 31.45
C ASP A 254 -5.47 -8.07 31.28
N ALA A 255 -5.89 -8.65 30.16
CA ALA A 255 -5.92 -10.11 29.97
C ALA A 255 -4.89 -10.61 28.96
N GLY A 256 -4.10 -9.73 28.35
CA GLY A 256 -3.04 -10.03 27.40
C GLY A 256 -1.68 -10.27 28.05
N THR A 257 -0.65 -10.41 27.20
CA THR A 257 0.76 -10.51 27.58
C THR A 257 1.60 -9.47 26.84
N SER A 258 2.69 -8.99 27.44
CA SER A 258 3.63 -8.08 26.77
C SER A 258 4.34 -8.73 25.57
N SER A 259 4.43 -10.06 25.53
CA SER A 259 5.04 -10.77 24.41
C SER A 259 4.27 -10.56 23.12
N GLY A 260 4.87 -9.84 22.16
CA GLY A 260 4.27 -9.56 20.86
C GLY A 260 3.17 -8.50 20.89
N ALA A 261 2.93 -7.83 22.02
CA ALA A 261 2.04 -6.69 22.09
C ALA A 261 2.75 -5.44 21.55
N PRO A 262 2.16 -4.71 20.59
CA PRO A 262 2.67 -3.40 20.21
C PRO A 262 2.59 -2.44 21.40
N TYR A 263 3.51 -1.48 21.46
CA TYR A 263 3.55 -0.47 22.53
C TYR A 263 2.27 0.36 22.62
N ARG A 264 1.63 0.61 21.48
CA ARG A 264 0.38 1.36 21.34
C ARG A 264 -0.74 0.55 20.71
N ASP A 265 -1.97 0.82 21.12
CA ASP A 265 -3.15 0.29 20.44
C ASP A 265 -3.41 0.98 19.08
N GLN A 266 -4.43 0.54 18.34
CA GLN A 266 -4.69 1.07 16.99
C GLN A 266 -5.11 2.54 16.96
N ARG A 267 -5.40 3.12 18.13
CA ARG A 267 -5.76 4.53 18.29
C ARG A 267 -4.56 5.40 18.58
N GLY A 268 -3.40 4.80 18.88
CA GLY A 268 -2.20 5.47 19.36
C GLY A 268 -2.11 5.57 20.88
N TYR A 269 -2.96 4.85 21.62
CA TYR A 269 -2.94 4.91 23.09
C TYR A 269 -1.91 3.92 23.63
N LEU A 270 -1.08 4.37 24.57
CA LEU A 270 -0.06 3.58 25.24
C LEU A 270 -0.69 2.45 26.04
N ARG A 271 -0.09 1.25 25.93
CA ARG A 271 -0.51 0.08 26.69
C ARG A 271 0.25 0.00 28.02
N SER A 272 -0.49 0.06 29.13
CA SER A 272 0.09 -0.04 30.47
C SER A 272 -0.16 -1.40 31.12
N SER A 273 -1.30 -2.01 30.79
CA SER A 273 -1.69 -3.37 31.14
C SER A 273 -2.28 -4.00 29.90
N ILE A 274 -1.53 -4.88 29.24
CA ILE A 274 -1.88 -5.30 27.88
C ILE A 274 -3.28 -5.94 27.82
N ASP A 275 -4.13 -5.34 27.02
CA ASP A 275 -5.41 -5.92 26.64
C ASP A 275 -5.30 -6.88 25.45
N ARG A 276 -6.30 -7.75 25.32
CA ARG A 276 -6.45 -8.58 24.13
C ARG A 276 -7.17 -7.82 23.02
N GLY A 277 -6.55 -7.79 21.85
CA GLY A 277 -7.06 -7.17 20.65
C GLY A 277 -6.44 -5.81 20.38
N ALA A 278 -7.11 -5.05 19.51
CA ALA A 278 -6.58 -3.81 18.95
C ALA A 278 -6.90 -2.56 19.78
N PHE A 279 -7.55 -2.71 20.93
CA PHE A 279 -8.01 -1.62 21.80
C PHE A 279 -7.45 -1.83 23.22
N GLU A 280 -6.93 -0.76 23.81
CA GLU A 280 -6.50 -0.71 25.21
C GLU A 280 -7.50 0.08 26.08
N TYR A 281 -8.16 -0.60 26.99
CA TYR A 281 -9.02 -0.02 28.00
C TYR A 281 -8.19 0.85 28.95
N ASN A 282 -8.66 2.08 29.18
CA ASN A 282 -7.93 3.09 29.96
C ASN A 282 -6.48 3.35 29.49
N GLY A 283 -6.17 3.06 28.23
CA GLY A 283 -4.90 3.49 27.64
C GLY A 283 -4.70 5.00 27.80
N THR A 284 -3.44 5.43 27.78
CA THR A 284 -3.10 6.87 27.85
C THR A 284 -2.75 7.39 26.45
N PRO A 285 -3.21 8.57 26.03
CA PRO A 285 -2.83 9.11 24.72
C PRO A 285 -1.31 9.29 24.60
N SER A 286 -0.75 9.00 23.41
CA SER A 286 0.63 9.38 23.10
C SER A 286 0.81 10.90 23.14
N SER A 287 2.00 11.33 23.53
CA SER A 287 2.45 12.71 23.43
C SER A 287 3.07 12.94 22.05
N ALA A 288 2.92 14.14 21.48
CA ALA A 288 3.58 14.48 20.22
C ALA A 288 5.03 14.91 20.46
N PRO A 289 5.94 14.75 19.48
CA PRO A 289 7.29 15.25 19.60
C PRO A 289 7.30 16.77 19.76
N THR A 290 8.25 17.28 20.53
CA THR A 290 8.30 18.72 20.89
C THR A 290 9.50 19.45 20.29
N ASN A 291 10.48 18.73 19.76
CA ASN A 291 11.67 19.30 19.16
C ASN A 291 12.39 18.29 18.24
N ILE A 292 13.22 18.81 17.33
CA ILE A 292 14.21 18.05 16.55
C ILE A 292 15.58 18.66 16.84
N ASN A 293 16.51 17.83 17.31
CA ASN A 293 17.90 18.19 17.52
C ASN A 293 18.76 17.64 16.38
N LEU A 294 19.84 18.33 16.09
CA LEU A 294 20.85 17.92 15.11
C LEU A 294 22.21 17.99 15.79
N SER A 295 22.96 16.89 15.77
CA SER A 295 24.23 16.78 16.52
C SER A 295 25.31 17.76 16.07
N ASN A 296 25.26 18.17 14.80
CA ASN A 296 26.14 19.16 14.21
C ASN A 296 25.41 19.83 13.03
N ASN A 297 25.52 21.15 12.91
CA ASN A 297 24.80 21.94 11.91
C ASN A 297 25.75 22.66 10.94
N SER A 298 26.95 22.13 10.74
CA SER A 298 27.90 22.68 9.78
C SER A 298 28.53 21.60 8.90
N VAL A 299 29.00 22.01 7.73
CA VAL A 299 29.78 21.18 6.81
C VAL A 299 30.88 22.02 6.20
N ILE A 300 32.05 21.42 5.97
CA ILE A 300 33.16 22.10 5.29
C ILE A 300 32.81 22.20 3.80
N GLU A 301 33.09 23.32 3.16
CA GLU A 301 32.97 23.46 1.71
C GLU A 301 33.79 22.41 0.95
N ASP A 302 33.52 22.22 -0.33
CA ASP A 302 34.16 21.22 -1.20
C ASP A 302 34.03 19.76 -0.74
N SER A 303 33.36 19.50 0.38
CA SER A 303 33.01 18.16 0.83
C SER A 303 32.14 17.49 -0.22
N SER A 304 32.46 16.23 -0.53
CA SER A 304 31.70 15.45 -1.52
C SER A 304 30.22 15.33 -1.15
N THR A 305 29.37 15.15 -2.15
CA THR A 305 27.97 14.78 -1.95
C THR A 305 27.85 13.53 -1.07
N GLY A 306 26.89 13.51 -0.16
CA GLY A 306 26.67 12.42 0.79
C GLY A 306 27.45 12.56 2.09
N THR A 307 28.19 13.66 2.28
CA THR A 307 28.86 13.98 3.55
C THR A 307 27.82 14.14 4.65
N ILE A 308 28.07 13.53 5.81
CA ILE A 308 27.18 13.63 6.97
C ILE A 308 27.33 15.02 7.59
N VAL A 309 26.23 15.76 7.69
CA VAL A 309 26.16 17.03 8.41
C VAL A 309 26.01 16.75 9.91
N GLY A 310 25.08 15.87 10.26
CA GLY A 310 24.82 15.48 11.65
C GLY A 310 23.76 14.39 11.78
N THR A 311 23.56 13.94 13.01
CA THR A 311 22.53 12.96 13.38
C THR A 311 21.33 13.67 13.99
N LEU A 312 20.13 13.35 13.51
CA LEU A 312 18.85 13.84 14.00
C LEU A 312 18.39 13.04 15.21
N SER A 313 17.84 13.73 16.20
CA SER A 313 17.18 13.10 17.36
C SER A 313 15.99 13.93 17.83
N PRO A 314 14.87 13.33 18.23
CA PRO A 314 13.69 14.08 18.68
C PRO A 314 13.83 14.47 20.15
N THR A 315 12.89 15.28 20.63
CA THR A 315 12.56 15.38 22.05
C THR A 315 11.10 14.96 22.21
N ASP A 316 10.90 13.82 22.87
CA ASP A 316 9.59 13.24 23.15
C ASP A 316 9.57 12.69 24.59
N SER A 317 8.41 12.72 25.25
CA SER A 317 8.23 12.16 26.59
C SER A 317 7.87 10.67 26.57
N ASP A 318 7.41 10.16 25.43
CA ASP A 318 7.06 8.76 25.26
C ASP A 318 8.32 7.91 25.06
N SER A 319 8.23 6.61 25.39
CA SER A 319 9.37 5.69 25.34
C SER A 319 9.19 4.62 24.27
N ASN A 320 10.28 4.01 23.77
CA ASN A 320 10.23 2.92 22.79
C ASN A 320 9.53 3.25 21.46
N GLU A 321 9.56 4.51 21.07
CA GLU A 321 9.05 4.96 19.79
C GLU A 321 10.08 4.78 18.68
N THR A 322 9.59 4.66 17.45
CA THR A 322 10.45 4.71 16.26
C THR A 322 10.15 6.01 15.53
N TYR A 323 11.20 6.77 15.23
CA TYR A 323 11.04 8.07 14.59
C TYR A 323 11.47 8.03 13.13
N THR A 324 10.67 8.66 12.28
CA THR A 324 10.99 8.87 10.87
C THR A 324 11.17 10.35 10.59
N TYR A 325 12.22 10.69 9.85
CA TYR A 325 12.53 12.07 9.47
C TYR A 325 12.42 12.24 7.96
N VAL A 326 11.83 13.36 7.52
CA VAL A 326 11.86 13.79 6.11
C VAL A 326 11.98 15.29 6.02
N LEU A 327 12.58 15.73 4.91
CA LEU A 327 12.56 17.13 4.49
C LEU A 327 11.17 17.44 3.92
N VAL A 328 10.54 18.50 4.41
CA VAL A 328 9.16 18.88 4.04
C VAL A 328 9.12 20.31 3.50
N PRO A 329 8.21 20.64 2.56
CA PRO A 329 8.07 22.00 2.05
C PRO A 329 7.47 22.95 3.09
N GLY A 330 7.74 24.25 2.97
CA GLY A 330 7.13 25.29 3.79
C GLY A 330 8.08 26.44 4.10
N THR A 331 7.69 27.33 5.01
CA THR A 331 8.58 28.39 5.48
C THR A 331 9.87 27.78 6.03
N GLY A 332 11.02 28.25 5.53
CA GLY A 332 12.33 27.75 5.93
C GLY A 332 12.83 26.53 5.15
N SER A 333 12.11 26.06 4.13
CA SER A 333 12.49 24.89 3.32
C SER A 333 13.23 25.24 2.02
N THR A 334 13.70 26.48 1.86
CA THR A 334 14.28 27.01 0.61
C THR A 334 15.40 26.14 0.06
N ASP A 335 16.17 25.50 0.93
CA ASP A 335 17.38 24.76 0.57
C ASP A 335 17.26 23.24 0.74
N ASN A 336 16.04 22.71 0.89
CA ASN A 336 15.85 21.27 1.10
C ASN A 336 16.54 20.41 0.03
N ASP A 337 16.51 20.81 -1.24
CA ASP A 337 17.10 20.05 -2.36
C ASP A 337 18.63 19.88 -2.26
N SER A 338 19.28 20.73 -1.46
CA SER A 338 20.72 20.65 -1.17
C SER A 338 21.08 19.54 -0.17
N PHE A 339 20.09 18.87 0.41
CA PHE A 339 20.27 17.84 1.45
C PHE A 339 19.36 16.64 1.24
N TYR A 340 19.68 15.53 1.87
CA TYR A 340 18.79 14.38 1.99
C TYR A 340 18.96 13.72 3.37
N ILE A 341 17.99 12.88 3.73
CA ILE A 341 18.01 12.14 5.00
C ILE A 341 18.15 10.64 4.70
N ASP A 342 19.08 9.99 5.38
CA ASP A 342 19.31 8.54 5.34
C ASP A 342 19.16 7.98 6.76
N GLY A 343 18.01 7.36 7.04
CA GLY A 343 17.60 7.00 8.40
C GLY A 343 17.41 8.24 9.28
N ASN A 344 18.35 8.47 10.20
CA ASN A 344 18.41 9.67 11.04
C ASN A 344 19.65 10.55 10.73
N LEU A 345 20.34 10.32 9.62
CA LEU A 345 21.51 11.11 9.23
C LEU A 345 21.09 12.17 8.20
N LEU A 346 21.37 13.44 8.49
CA LEU A 346 21.28 14.51 7.50
C LEU A 346 22.57 14.53 6.69
N LYS A 347 22.45 14.45 5.36
CA LYS A 347 23.58 14.38 4.43
C LYS A 347 23.47 15.44 3.33
N THR A 348 24.62 15.85 2.80
CA THR A 348 24.69 16.79 1.68
C THR A 348 24.24 16.14 0.37
N ASN A 349 23.50 16.86 -0.47
CA ASN A 349 23.12 16.45 -1.83
C ASN A 349 23.82 17.27 -2.93
N ALA A 350 24.70 18.17 -2.52
CA ALA A 350 25.51 19.01 -3.39
C ALA A 350 26.91 19.17 -2.77
N VAL A 351 27.84 19.67 -3.59
CA VAL A 351 29.10 20.25 -3.12
C VAL A 351 28.82 21.74 -2.87
N PHE A 352 29.30 22.25 -1.74
CA PHE A 352 29.08 23.62 -1.33
C PHE A 352 30.34 24.46 -1.52
N ASP A 353 30.13 25.74 -1.81
CA ASP A 353 31.14 26.78 -2.01
C ASP A 353 30.78 27.92 -1.04
N TYR A 354 31.68 28.19 -0.10
CA TYR A 354 31.47 29.13 1.00
C TYR A 354 31.27 30.57 0.49
N GLU A 355 32.05 30.99 -0.50
CA GLU A 355 31.98 32.33 -1.11
C GLU A 355 30.64 32.55 -1.83
N THR A 356 30.11 31.50 -2.46
CA THR A 356 28.80 31.57 -3.13
C THR A 356 27.66 31.62 -2.12
N LYS A 357 27.66 30.73 -1.13
CA LYS A 357 26.60 30.65 -0.11
C LYS A 357 27.07 29.87 1.12
N ASN A 358 27.10 30.53 2.26
CA ASN A 358 27.58 29.94 3.51
C ASN A 358 26.50 29.53 4.53
N SER A 359 25.21 29.68 4.19
CA SER A 359 24.10 29.40 5.10
C SER A 359 22.88 28.90 4.35
N TYR A 360 22.36 27.76 4.77
CA TYR A 360 21.25 27.05 4.13
C TYR A 360 20.12 26.84 5.12
N SER A 361 18.88 27.10 4.68
CA SER A 361 17.68 26.88 5.51
C SER A 361 16.93 25.64 5.04
N ILE A 362 16.77 24.67 5.94
CA ILE A 362 15.99 23.46 5.71
C ILE A 362 14.83 23.33 6.69
N ARG A 363 13.81 22.59 6.29
CA ARG A 363 12.67 22.25 7.15
C ARG A 363 12.52 20.74 7.22
N ILE A 364 12.64 20.22 8.44
CA ILE A 364 12.55 18.78 8.72
C ILE A 364 11.31 18.53 9.58
N TRP A 365 10.60 17.46 9.28
CA TRP A 365 9.63 16.89 10.22
C TRP A 365 10.21 15.68 10.94
N VAL A 366 9.62 15.34 12.08
CA VAL A 366 9.75 14.04 12.73
C VAL A 366 8.36 13.47 12.95
N ASP A 367 8.21 12.18 12.70
CA ASP A 367 6.98 11.40 12.89
C ASP A 367 7.29 10.25 13.86
N ASP A 368 6.53 10.15 14.96
CA ASP A 368 6.62 9.09 15.98
C ASP A 368 5.73 7.85 15.66
N GLY A 369 5.05 7.89 14.51
CA GLY A 369 4.06 6.92 14.04
C GLY A 369 2.59 7.30 14.35
N ILE A 370 2.35 8.38 15.10
CA ILE A 370 1.06 8.88 15.57
C ILE A 370 0.90 10.38 15.30
N SER A 371 1.89 11.18 15.69
CA SER A 371 1.93 12.63 15.60
C SER A 371 3.22 13.10 14.95
N THR A 372 3.18 14.32 14.40
CA THR A 372 4.33 14.93 13.75
C THR A 372 4.73 16.24 14.41
N TYR A 373 6.01 16.57 14.29
CA TYR A 373 6.57 17.87 14.66
C TYR A 373 7.50 18.36 13.57
N GLU A 374 7.45 19.65 13.25
CA GLU A 374 8.28 20.27 12.22
C GLU A 374 9.21 21.33 12.80
N LYS A 375 10.44 21.38 12.30
CA LYS A 375 11.44 22.37 12.70
C LYS A 375 12.21 22.90 11.50
N GLN A 376 12.33 24.23 11.44
CA GLN A 376 13.30 24.91 10.58
C GLN A 376 14.69 24.84 11.22
N MET A 377 15.70 24.51 10.43
CA MET A 377 17.09 24.46 10.86
C MET A 377 17.99 25.19 9.85
N THR A 378 19.06 25.76 10.36
CA THR A 378 20.11 26.41 9.56
C THR A 378 21.34 25.51 9.55
N ILE A 379 21.84 25.22 8.35
CA ILE A 379 23.11 24.53 8.12
C ILE A 379 24.13 25.55 7.62
N SER A 380 25.25 25.67 8.32
CA SER A 380 26.36 26.54 7.94
C SER A 380 27.36 25.79 7.08
N VAL A 381 27.90 26.46 6.06
CA VAL A 381 29.11 25.99 5.38
C VAL A 381 30.29 26.71 6.00
N THR A 382 31.37 25.99 6.27
CA THR A 382 32.61 26.57 6.80
C THR A 382 33.70 26.50 5.74
N GLU A 383 34.49 27.57 5.65
CA GLU A 383 35.64 27.68 4.77
C GLU A 383 36.64 26.55 5.03
N ALA A 384 37.12 25.91 3.97
CA ALA A 384 38.19 24.94 4.03
C ALA A 384 39.54 25.67 4.13
N ASN A 385 40.51 25.11 4.83
CA ASN A 385 41.87 25.65 4.80
C ASN A 385 42.49 25.38 3.43
N GLU A 386 42.40 26.35 2.51
CA GLU A 386 43.05 26.26 1.21
C GLU A 386 44.53 26.58 1.32
N THR A 387 45.39 25.66 0.87
CA THR A 387 46.81 25.97 0.71
C THR A 387 46.98 26.62 -0.66
N LEU A 388 47.18 27.95 -0.68
CA LEU A 388 47.43 28.68 -1.92
C LEU A 388 48.71 28.15 -2.59
N PHE A 389 48.57 27.34 -3.64
CA PHE A 389 49.72 26.92 -4.43
C PHE A 389 50.04 28.01 -5.46
N ILE A 390 50.80 29.02 -5.04
CA ILE A 390 51.30 30.05 -5.94
C ILE A 390 52.34 29.41 -6.87
N ILE A 391 51.90 29.00 -8.06
CA ILE A 391 52.83 28.65 -9.14
C ILE A 391 53.42 29.98 -9.63
N HIS A 392 54.59 30.36 -9.13
CA HIS A 392 55.35 31.45 -9.72
C HIS A 392 55.68 31.10 -11.18
N PRO A 393 55.16 31.83 -12.19
CA PRO A 393 55.57 31.60 -13.55
C PRO A 393 56.91 32.30 -13.74
N SER A 394 58.02 31.58 -13.56
CA SER A 394 59.23 31.65 -14.41
C SER A 394 60.45 31.04 -13.73
N SER A 395 61.28 30.40 -14.57
CA SER A 395 62.74 30.22 -14.43
C SER A 395 63.29 29.93 -13.02
N THR A 396 63.83 28.72 -12.85
CA THR A 396 65.01 28.43 -12.00
C THR A 396 65.30 29.44 -10.89
N GLN A 397 64.75 29.23 -9.69
CA GLN A 397 65.46 29.22 -8.40
C GLN A 397 64.45 29.03 -7.26
N ASN A 398 64.70 27.99 -6.45
CA ASN A 398 64.06 27.71 -5.16
C ASN A 398 64.11 28.93 -4.24
N GLN A 399 62.96 29.38 -3.71
CA GLN A 399 62.83 29.77 -2.30
C GLN A 399 61.41 29.47 -1.80
N SER A 400 61.33 28.76 -0.68
CA SER A 400 60.13 28.55 0.13
C SER A 400 59.73 29.85 0.82
N GLN A 401 58.50 30.31 0.60
CA GLN A 401 57.93 31.42 1.35
C GLN A 401 56.64 30.94 2.02
N GLU A 402 56.70 30.75 3.34
CA GLU A 402 55.49 30.68 4.16
C GLU A 402 54.84 32.06 4.16
N VAL A 403 53.57 32.13 3.74
CA VAL A 403 52.75 33.33 3.85
C VAL A 403 51.65 33.02 4.86
N SER A 404 51.80 33.53 6.07
CA SER A 404 50.70 33.67 7.03
C SER A 404 49.92 34.94 6.69
N ILE A 405 48.59 34.84 6.65
CA ILE A 405 47.68 36.00 6.60
C ILE A 405 46.69 35.89 7.77
N PRO A 406 46.28 37.02 8.38
CA PRO A 406 45.75 37.12 9.74
C PRO A 406 44.28 36.76 9.92
#